data_AF-A0A1E7GWF2-F1
#
_entry.id   AF-A0A1E7GWF2-F1
#
_cell.length_a   1.000
_cell.length_b   1.000
_cell.length_c   1.000
_cell.angle_alpha   90.00
_cell.angle_beta   90.00
_cell.angle_gamma   90.00
#
_symmetry.space_group_name_H-M   'P 1'
#
loop_
_entity.id
_entity.type
_entity.pdbx_description
1 polymer ?
#
loop_
_entity_poly.entity_id
_entity_poly.type
_entity_poly.pdbx_seq_one_letter_code
_entity_poly.pdbx_strand_id
1 'polypeptide(L)'
;MSVLFTNLLLVAVIWVAHQIVGWKTYLLIQMPVLLLAGVGGIWLFYVRHQFEGGYWARKSEWVPLRAAMEGSLFYNLPAVFRWFSGNIGFHHVHHLSPRIPNCLLVKCFLISVELQPV
;
A
#
# COMPACT_ATOMS: atom_id res chain seq x y z
N MET A 1 7.28 14.49 11.07
CA MET A 1 7.68 13.73 12.28
C MET A 1 9.06 13.14 12.05
N SER A 2 9.96 13.20 13.04
CA SER A 2 11.26 12.53 12.95
C SER A 2 11.12 11.03 13.20
N VAL A 3 11.88 10.21 12.46
CA VAL A 3 11.93 8.74 12.64
C VAL A 3 12.29 8.38 14.09
N LEU A 4 13.22 9.14 14.69
CA LEU A 4 13.65 8.92 16.08
C LEU A 4 12.49 9.09 17.06
N PHE A 5 11.68 10.13 16.86
CA PHE A 5 10.52 10.40 17.71
C PHE A 5 9.47 9.28 17.60
N THR A 6 9.17 8.82 16.38
CA THR A 6 8.24 7.71 16.17
C THR A 6 8.76 6.41 16.81
N ASN A 7 10.06 6.13 16.72
CA ASN A 7 10.66 4.95 17.33
C ASN A 7 10.59 5.00 18.87
N LEU A 8 10.88 6.15 19.47
CA LEU A 8 10.77 6.34 20.92
C LEU A 8 9.31 6.13 21.39
N LEU A 9 8.35 6.67 20.64
CA LEU A 9 6.93 6.48 20.94
C LEU A 9 6.53 5.01 20.85
N LEU A 10 6.99 4.28 19.82
CA LEU A 10 6.74 2.85 19.69
C LEU A 10 7.30 2.07 20.88
N VAL A 11 8.55 2.32 21.29
CA VAL A 11 9.15 1.67 22.46
C VAL A 11 8.34 1.95 23.72
N ALA A 12 7.89 3.19 23.92
CA ALA A 12 7.06 3.55 25.07
C ALA A 12 5.72 2.79 25.07
N VAL A 13 5.04 2.71 23.93
CA VAL A 13 3.78 1.96 23.79
C VAL A 13 3.98 0.47 24.07
N ILE A 14 5.02 -0.13 23.51
CA ILE A 14 5.37 -1.55 23.73
C ILE A 14 5.65 -1.80 25.22
N TRP A 15 6.42 -0.91 25.85
CA TRP A 15 6.74 -1.02 27.28
C TRP A 15 5.49 -0.94 28.14
N VAL A 16 4.59 0.03 27.88
CA VAL A 16 3.36 0.20 28.68
C VAL A 16 2.45 -1.01 28.51
N ALA A 17 2.26 -1.48 27.28
CA ALA A 17 1.46 -2.68 27.01
C ALA A 17 2.04 -3.91 27.72
N HIS A 18 3.37 -4.07 27.70
CA HIS A 18 4.05 -5.14 28.41
C HIS A 18 3.76 -5.11 29.92
N GLN A 19 3.77 -3.95 30.57
CA GLN A 19 3.47 -3.87 32.00
C GLN A 19 2.03 -4.28 32.33
N ILE A 20 1.08 -4.06 31.41
CA ILE A 20 -0.34 -4.35 31.65
C ILE A 20 -0.65 -5.84 31.44
N VAL A 21 -0.18 -6.45 30.35
CA VAL A 21 -0.58 -7.81 29.96
C VAL A 21 0.54 -8.85 30.05
N GLY A 22 1.78 -8.43 30.32
CA GLY A 22 2.97 -9.28 30.29
C GLY A 22 3.52 -9.50 28.88
N TRP A 23 4.84 -9.77 28.81
CA TRP A 23 5.57 -9.85 27.53
C TRP A 23 5.09 -11.01 26.65
N LYS A 24 4.86 -12.18 27.27
CA LYS A 24 4.37 -13.37 26.58
C LYS A 24 3.01 -13.13 25.93
N THR A 25 2.06 -12.55 26.68
CA THR A 25 0.71 -12.23 26.17
C THR A 25 0.77 -11.18 25.07
N TYR A 26 1.58 -10.14 25.26
CA TYR A 26 1.80 -9.10 24.24
C TYR A 26 2.25 -9.70 22.91
N LEU A 27 3.26 -10.57 22.93
CA LEU A 27 3.75 -11.24 21.71
C LEU A 27 2.70 -12.17 21.09
N LEU A 28 1.96 -12.93 21.90
CA LEU A 28 0.89 -13.80 21.39
C LEU A 28 -0.24 -13.04 20.71
N ILE A 29 -0.46 -11.77 21.08
CA ILE A 29 -1.42 -10.88 20.42
C ILE A 29 -0.81 -10.27 19.16
N GLN A 30 0.38 -9.68 19.28
CA GLN A 30 0.98 -8.91 18.18
C GLN A 30 1.44 -9.79 17.02
N MET A 31 1.99 -10.98 17.28
CA MET A 31 2.52 -11.84 16.23
C MET A 31 1.44 -12.26 15.21
N PRO A 32 0.27 -12.77 15.60
CA PRO A 32 -0.81 -13.04 14.65
C PRO A 32 -1.31 -11.78 13.93
N VAL A 33 -1.44 -10.66 14.64
CA VAL A 33 -1.89 -9.39 14.04
C VAL A 33 -0.91 -8.93 12.95
N LEU A 34 0.38 -8.93 13.24
CA LEU A 34 1.43 -8.54 12.29
C LEU A 34 1.52 -9.54 11.13
N LEU A 35 1.37 -10.84 11.40
CA LEU A 35 1.36 -11.86 10.36
C LEU A 35 0.20 -11.66 9.39
N LEU A 36 -1.03 -11.50 9.90
CA LEU A 36 -2.21 -11.28 9.07
C LEU A 36 -2.14 -9.97 8.30
N ALA A 37 -1.69 -8.90 8.95
CA ALA A 37 -1.47 -7.60 8.29
C ALA A 37 -0.40 -7.70 7.20
N GLY A 38 0.71 -8.40 7.47
CA GLY A 38 1.79 -8.62 6.52
C GLY A 38 1.34 -9.44 5.31
N VAL A 39 0.67 -10.57 5.54
CA VAL A 39 0.11 -11.41 4.48
C VAL A 39 -0.89 -10.63 3.64
N GLY A 40 -1.82 -9.91 4.27
CA GLY A 40 -2.80 -9.09 3.56
C GLY A 40 -2.16 -7.99 2.72
N GLY A 41 -1.15 -7.31 3.27
CA GLY A 41 -0.38 -6.28 2.56
C GLY A 41 0.37 -6.86 1.35
N ILE A 42 1.13 -7.92 1.54
CA ILE A 42 1.88 -8.59 0.47
C ILE A 42 0.94 -9.09 -0.62
N TRP A 43 -0.16 -9.76 -0.24
CA TRP A 43 -1.16 -10.27 -1.16
C TRP A 43 -1.74 -9.15 -2.02
N LEU A 44 -2.13 -8.03 -1.41
CA LEU A 44 -2.63 -6.85 -2.11
C LEU A 44 -1.63 -6.36 -3.18
N PHE A 45 -0.33 -6.27 -2.85
CA PHE A 45 0.69 -5.87 -3.82
C PHE A 45 0.92 -6.90 -4.91
N TYR A 46 0.92 -8.18 -4.55
CA TYR A 46 1.14 -9.29 -5.47
C TYR A 46 0.07 -9.32 -6.56
N VAL A 47 -1.22 -9.39 -6.18
CA VAL A 47 -2.32 -9.52 -7.16
C VAL A 47 -2.43 -8.32 -8.10
N ARG A 48 -1.93 -7.15 -7.69
CA ARG A 48 -1.91 -5.94 -8.52
C ARG A 48 -0.80 -5.92 -9.56
N HIS A 49 0.34 -6.58 -9.32
CA HIS A 49 1.50 -6.55 -10.23
C HIS A 49 1.74 -7.89 -10.93
N GLN A 50 1.03 -8.93 -10.53
CA GLN A 50 1.12 -10.27 -11.09
C GLN A 50 -0.24 -10.66 -11.65
N PHE A 51 -0.45 -10.30 -12.92
CA PHE A 51 -1.68 -10.56 -13.65
C PHE A 51 -1.37 -10.80 -15.13
N GLU A 52 -2.28 -11.50 -15.80
CA GLU A 52 -2.13 -11.79 -17.22
C GLU A 52 -2.20 -10.51 -18.05
N GLY A 53 -1.26 -10.37 -18.98
CA GLY A 53 -1.19 -9.19 -19.85
C GLY A 53 -0.58 -7.94 -19.20
N GLY A 54 -0.07 -8.02 -17.96
CA GLY A 54 0.65 -6.91 -17.35
C GLY A 54 1.89 -6.50 -18.16
N TYR A 55 2.22 -5.22 -18.16
CA TYR A 55 3.36 -4.70 -18.91
C TYR A 55 4.69 -5.18 -18.32
N TRP A 56 5.43 -5.94 -19.13
CA TRP A 56 6.81 -6.32 -18.89
C TRP A 56 7.64 -5.97 -20.11
N ALA A 57 8.77 -5.31 -19.89
CA ALA A 57 9.68 -4.94 -20.98
C ALA A 57 11.12 -5.11 -20.55
N ARG A 58 11.98 -5.48 -21.50
CA ARG A 58 13.43 -5.40 -21.30
C ARG A 58 13.85 -3.94 -21.21
N LYS A 59 14.99 -3.68 -20.57
CA LYS A 59 15.47 -2.32 -20.29
C LYS A 59 15.48 -1.39 -21.51
N SER A 60 15.79 -1.90 -22.70
CA SER A 60 15.80 -1.12 -23.96
C SER A 60 14.41 -0.76 -24.50
N GLU A 61 13.38 -1.52 -24.13
CA GLU A 61 11.99 -1.37 -24.58
C GLU A 61 11.10 -0.79 -23.47
N TRP A 62 11.69 -0.47 -22.32
CA TRP A 62 10.97 -0.02 -21.14
C TRP A 62 10.52 1.44 -21.30
N VAL A 63 9.21 1.65 -21.27
CA VAL A 63 8.58 2.96 -21.40
C VAL A 63 7.95 3.33 -20.05
N PRO A 64 8.42 4.40 -19.38
CA PRO A 64 7.97 4.73 -18.02
C PRO A 64 6.45 4.89 -17.89
N LEU A 65 5.81 5.55 -18.86
CA LEU A 65 4.38 5.77 -18.87
C LEU A 65 3.60 4.44 -18.95
N ARG A 66 4.02 3.54 -19.85
CA ARG A 66 3.39 2.22 -19.99
C ARG A 66 3.63 1.36 -18.74
N ALA A 67 4.84 1.40 -18.19
CA ALA A 67 5.12 0.71 -16.94
C ALA A 67 4.24 1.19 -15.77
N ALA A 68 3.98 2.50 -15.68
CA ALA A 68 3.11 3.05 -14.64
C ALA A 68 1.62 2.70 -14.87
N MET A 69 1.14 2.80 -16.11
CA MET A 69 -0.29 2.64 -16.44
C MET A 69 -0.73 1.19 -16.66
N GLU A 70 0.13 0.37 -17.28
CA GLU A 70 -0.15 -1.01 -17.69
C GLU A 70 0.59 -2.04 -16.82
N GLY A 71 1.51 -1.61 -15.95
CA GLY A 71 2.28 -2.50 -15.06
C GLY A 71 1.55 -2.86 -13.75
N SER A 72 0.40 -2.25 -13.48
CA SER A 72 -0.43 -2.58 -12.31
C SER A 72 -1.91 -2.50 -12.63
N LEU A 73 -2.72 -3.42 -12.07
CA LEU A 73 -4.17 -3.39 -12.21
C LEU A 73 -4.82 -2.27 -11.39
N PHE A 74 -5.82 -1.63 -11.99
CA PHE A 74 -6.76 -0.78 -11.27
C PHE A 74 -7.72 -1.65 -10.44
N TYR A 75 -7.73 -1.44 -9.12
CA TYR A 75 -8.57 -2.21 -8.21
C TYR A 75 -9.65 -1.32 -7.59
N ASN A 76 -10.86 -1.36 -8.17
CA ASN A 76 -11.99 -0.55 -7.71
C ASN A 76 -12.60 -1.11 -6.43
N LEU A 77 -11.99 -0.76 -5.30
CA LEU A 77 -12.44 -1.18 -3.98
C LEU A 77 -13.65 -0.34 -3.51
N PRO A 78 -14.60 -0.93 -2.77
CA PRO A 78 -15.61 -0.20 -1.99
C PRO A 78 -14.97 0.83 -1.03
N ALA A 79 -15.74 1.86 -0.65
CA ALA A 79 -15.24 3.00 0.13
C ALA A 79 -14.52 2.60 1.43
N VAL A 80 -15.06 1.63 2.16
CA VAL A 80 -14.46 1.11 3.41
C VAL A 80 -13.07 0.53 3.15
N PHE A 81 -12.93 -0.29 2.11
CA PHE A 81 -11.64 -0.90 1.76
C PHE A 81 -10.67 0.09 1.13
N ARG A 82 -11.16 1.13 0.44
CA ARG A 82 -10.31 2.24 0.01
C ARG A 82 -9.72 3.00 1.19
N TRP A 83 -10.53 3.31 2.20
CA TRP A 83 -10.05 3.97 3.42
C TRP A 83 -9.02 3.08 4.14
N PHE A 84 -9.36 1.80 4.34
CA PHE A 84 -8.49 0.85 5.05
C PHE A 84 -7.15 0.63 4.34
N SER A 85 -7.16 0.55 3.02
CA SER A 85 -5.95 0.32 2.22
C SER A 85 -5.19 1.60 1.86
N GLY A 86 -5.69 2.78 2.23
CA GLY A 86 -5.10 4.06 1.82
C GLY A 86 -5.13 4.27 0.30
N ASN A 87 -6.27 3.98 -0.34
CA ASN A 87 -6.51 4.12 -1.78
C ASN A 87 -5.52 3.32 -2.65
N ILE A 88 -5.05 2.19 -2.16
CA ILE A 88 -4.06 1.36 -2.88
C ILE A 88 -4.53 0.85 -4.24
N GLY A 89 -5.84 0.87 -4.50
CA GLY A 89 -6.43 0.46 -5.77
C GLY A 89 -6.08 1.40 -6.94
N PHE A 90 -5.60 2.61 -6.66
CA PHE A 90 -5.16 3.61 -7.66
C PHE A 90 -3.63 3.61 -7.83
N HIS A 91 -3.01 2.44 -7.66
CA HIS A 91 -1.56 2.31 -7.60
C HIS A 91 -0.85 2.75 -8.89
N HIS A 92 -1.51 2.60 -10.05
CA HIS A 92 -1.01 3.06 -11.35
C HIS A 92 -0.80 4.58 -11.37
N VAL A 93 -1.71 5.35 -10.76
CA VAL A 93 -1.57 6.81 -10.61
C VAL A 93 -0.39 7.16 -9.70
N HIS A 94 -0.19 6.38 -8.64
CA HIS A 94 0.97 6.55 -7.74
C HIS A 94 2.29 6.24 -8.44
N HIS A 95 2.36 5.19 -9.27
CA HIS A 95 3.56 4.89 -10.07
C HIS A 95 3.88 6.00 -11.06
N LEU A 96 2.86 6.63 -11.64
CA LEU A 96 3.03 7.75 -12.55
C LEU A 96 3.60 8.98 -11.84
N SER A 97 3.12 9.27 -10.63
CA SER A 97 3.61 10.39 -9.82
C SER A 97 3.59 10.03 -8.32
N PRO A 98 4.69 9.48 -7.79
CA PRO A 98 4.75 9.01 -6.40
C PRO A 98 4.71 10.16 -5.38
N ARG A 99 4.84 11.41 -5.86
CA ARG A 99 4.70 12.62 -5.05
C ARG A 99 3.25 12.93 -4.68
N ILE A 100 2.27 12.36 -5.39
CA ILE A 100 0.86 12.56 -5.07
C ILE A 100 0.54 11.76 -3.79
N PRO A 101 0.08 12.43 -2.72
CA PRO A 101 -0.35 11.74 -1.51
C PRO A 101 -1.50 10.77 -1.79
N ASN A 102 -1.51 9.63 -1.12
CA ASN A 102 -2.54 8.60 -1.29
C ASN A 102 -3.99 9.10 -1.13
N CYS A 103 -4.21 10.12 -0.29
CA CYS A 103 -5.53 10.73 -0.09
C CYS A 103 -6.03 11.51 -1.32
N LEU A 104 -5.14 11.92 -2.23
CA LEU A 104 -5.48 12.68 -3.44
C LEU A 104 -5.58 11.82 -4.70
N LEU A 105 -5.15 10.55 -4.67
CA LEU A 105 -5.14 9.66 -5.83
C LEU A 105 -6.52 9.53 -6.49
N VAL A 106 -7.58 9.39 -5.68
CA VAL A 106 -8.97 9.29 -6.17
C VAL A 106 -9.36 10.57 -6.92
N LYS A 107 -8.98 11.73 -6.38
CA LYS A 107 -9.28 13.02 -7.02
C LYS A 107 -8.57 13.13 -8.36
N CYS A 108 -7.29 12.78 -8.43
CA CYS A 108 -6.52 12.77 -9.69
C CYS A 108 -7.15 11.83 -10.72
N PHE A 109 -7.52 10.62 -10.30
CA PHE A 109 -8.17 9.64 -11.18
C PHE A 109 -9.50 10.14 -11.76
N LEU A 110 -10.30 10.85 -10.95
CA LEU A 110 -11.62 11.33 -11.39
C LEU A 110 -11.56 12.53 -12.34
N ILE A 111 -10.49 13.34 -12.30
CA ILE A 111 -10.37 14.55 -13.13
C ILE A 111 -9.64 14.33 -14.46
N SER A 112 -8.94 13.20 -14.62
CA SER A 112 -8.12 12.92 -15.79
C SER A 112 -8.62 11.67 -16.50
N VAL A 113 -9.11 11.83 -17.73
CA VAL A 113 -9.57 10.72 -18.57
C VAL A 113 -8.42 9.77 -18.90
N GLU A 114 -7.21 10.31 -19.03
CA GLU A 114 -5.98 9.57 -19.33
C GLU A 114 -5.56 8.60 -18.21
N LEU A 115 -6.08 8.79 -16.99
CA LEU A 115 -5.80 7.92 -15.84
C LEU A 115 -6.80 6.79 -15.68
N GLN A 116 -7.88 6.79 -16.47
CA GLN A 116 -8.86 5.72 -16.43
C GLN A 116 -8.28 4.47 -17.11
N PRO A 117 -8.52 3.27 -16.55
CA PRO A 117 -8.11 2.03 -17.20
C PRO A 117 -8.80 1.92 -18.55
N VAL A 118 -8.07 1.37 -19.53
CA VAL A 118 -8.57 1.08 -20.89
C VAL A 118 -9.47 -0.15 -20.86
#